data_AF-A0A8J6FJV4-F1
#
_entry.id   AF-A0A8J6FJV4-F1
#
_cell.length_a   1.000
_cell.length_b   1.000
_cell.length_c   1.000
_cell.angle_alpha   90.00
_cell.angle_beta   90.00
_cell.angle_gamma   90.00
#
_symmetry.space_group_name_H-M   'P 1'
#
loop_
_entity.id
_entity.type
_entity.pdbx_description
1 polymer ?
#
loop_
_entity_poly.entity_id
_entity_poly.type
_entity_poly.pdbx_seq_one_letter_code
_entity_poly.pdbx_strand_id
1 'polypeptide(L)'
;MDTDSGDLSEGELSPGPENFSSKSFAVQAQKKILSKMATKTMANMLIDDISSEIFDELYKATKEHVRNKKEAHKILKDLIKVAVKVGILYRNNQFSPEELEIVEKFRKKLNQTAMTAVSFYEVEYTFDKGVLSGLLHECQTLLHELVQRHLTPKSHSRINRVFNHFSDVEFLTALYSPDGSCRPNLKRICEGVNKLLDERVI
;
A
#
# COMPACT_ATOMS: atom_id res chain seq x y z
N MET A 1 38.91 69.63 -3.74
CA MET A 1 39.33 68.42 -3.01
C MET A 1 38.51 68.43 -1.72
N ASP A 2 37.50 67.61 -1.49
CA ASP A 2 36.97 66.44 -2.18
C ASP A 2 35.47 66.27 -1.84
N THR A 3 34.82 65.49 -2.70
CA THR A 3 33.46 64.91 -2.68
C THR A 3 33.09 64.16 -1.39
N ASP A 4 31.80 64.21 -0.97
CA ASP A 4 30.88 63.05 -0.74
C ASP A 4 29.53 63.55 -0.15
N SER A 5 28.36 63.49 -0.82
CA SER A 5 27.39 62.39 -1.08
C SER A 5 26.78 61.69 0.15
N GLY A 6 25.45 61.50 0.11
CA GLY A 6 24.68 60.55 0.95
C GLY A 6 23.69 61.24 1.90
N ASP A 7 22.49 61.63 1.47
CA ASP A 7 21.29 60.77 1.36
C ASP A 7 20.94 60.06 2.69
N LEU A 8 20.00 60.65 3.43
CA LEU A 8 19.16 59.94 4.41
C LEU A 8 17.71 60.24 4.06
N SER A 9 17.28 59.63 2.95
CA SER A 9 15.92 59.24 2.66
C SER A 9 15.16 58.82 3.93
N GLU A 10 14.18 59.66 4.30
CA GLU A 10 13.05 59.26 5.13
C GLU A 10 12.28 58.18 4.37
N GLY A 11 12.62 56.92 4.64
CA GLY A 11 11.85 55.78 4.20
C GLY A 11 10.51 55.75 4.94
N GLU A 12 9.51 56.45 4.38
CA GLU A 12 8.11 56.26 4.73
C GLU A 12 7.77 54.77 4.71
N LEU A 13 7.44 54.25 5.90
CA LEU A 13 6.80 52.95 6.08
C LEU A 13 5.36 53.06 5.58
N SER A 14 5.14 53.02 4.27
CA SER A 14 3.80 52.87 3.70
C SER A 14 3.37 51.40 3.86
N PRO A 15 2.29 51.11 4.61
CA PRO A 15 1.70 49.78 4.63
C PRO A 15 0.95 49.61 3.30
N GLY A 16 1.63 49.05 2.31
CA GLY A 16 0.97 48.61 1.08
C GLY A 16 -0.17 47.65 1.46
N PRO A 17 -1.33 47.72 0.79
CA PRO A 17 -2.46 46.87 1.11
C PRO A 17 -2.01 45.42 1.02
N GLU A 18 -2.06 44.70 2.15
CA GLU A 18 -1.86 43.26 2.12
C GLU A 18 -2.89 42.70 1.14
N ASN A 19 -2.42 42.25 -0.01
CA ASN A 19 -3.27 41.68 -1.06
C ASN A 19 -3.84 40.35 -0.55
N PHE A 20 -4.90 40.44 0.24
CA PHE A 20 -5.66 39.31 0.72
C PHE A 20 -6.31 38.62 -0.49
N SER A 21 -5.78 37.44 -0.84
CA SER A 21 -6.35 36.61 -1.89
C SER A 21 -7.12 35.47 -1.26
N SER A 22 -8.46 35.54 -1.32
CA SER A 22 -9.34 34.43 -0.92
C SER A 22 -8.98 33.11 -1.63
N LYS A 23 -8.46 33.20 -2.86
CA LYS A 23 -7.96 32.06 -3.64
C LYS A 23 -6.71 31.43 -3.03
N SER A 24 -5.73 32.22 -2.58
CA SER A 24 -4.52 31.66 -1.93
C SER A 24 -4.86 31.04 -0.58
N PHE A 25 -5.75 31.66 0.18
CA PHE A 25 -6.25 31.13 1.44
C PHE A 25 -7.05 29.82 1.25
N ALA A 26 -7.94 29.77 0.26
CA ALA A 26 -8.70 28.56 -0.07
C ALA A 26 -7.77 27.40 -0.49
N VAL A 27 -6.74 27.67 -1.30
CA VAL A 27 -5.74 26.66 -1.70
C VAL A 27 -4.92 26.18 -0.50
N GLN A 28 -4.54 27.06 0.42
CA GLN A 28 -3.84 26.68 1.66
C GLN A 28 -4.73 25.84 2.58
N ALA A 29 -6.01 26.23 2.74
CA ALA A 29 -6.99 25.48 3.52
C ALA A 29 -7.22 24.08 2.91
N GLN A 30 -7.41 23.99 1.59
CA GLN A 30 -7.53 22.72 0.87
C GLN A 30 -6.29 21.83 1.05
N LYS A 31 -5.08 22.38 0.89
CA LYS A 31 -3.83 21.63 1.12
C LYS A 31 -3.72 21.11 2.55
N LYS A 32 -4.13 21.91 3.54
CA LYS A 32 -4.06 21.54 4.97
C LYS A 32 -5.09 20.47 5.35
N ILE A 33 -6.28 20.49 4.74
CA ILE A 33 -7.30 19.46 4.92
C ILE A 33 -6.86 18.15 4.25
N LEU A 34 -6.44 18.22 2.98
CA LEU A 34 -5.95 17.06 2.22
C LEU A 34 -4.74 16.41 2.90
N SER A 35 -3.80 17.20 3.41
CA SER A 35 -2.62 16.68 4.13
C SER A 35 -3.01 16.00 5.44
N LYS A 36 -3.88 16.62 6.26
CA LYS A 36 -4.37 16.02 7.51
C LYS A 36 -5.18 14.74 7.27
N MET A 37 -6.03 14.71 6.24
CA MET A 37 -6.82 13.52 5.88
C MET A 37 -5.93 12.38 5.38
N ALA A 38 -4.92 12.69 4.56
CA ALA A 38 -3.95 11.70 4.11
C ALA A 38 -3.16 11.13 5.29
N THR A 39 -2.54 11.96 6.13
CA THR A 39 -1.67 11.52 7.22
C THR A 39 -2.42 10.69 8.28
N LYS A 40 -3.62 11.10 8.72
CA LYS A 40 -4.39 10.38 9.74
C LYS A 40 -5.01 9.07 9.23
N THR A 41 -5.17 8.92 7.92
CA THR A 41 -5.71 7.69 7.32
C THR A 41 -4.60 6.69 7.00
N MET A 42 -3.45 7.18 6.58
CA MET A 42 -2.23 6.39 6.36
C MET A 42 -1.70 5.78 7.66
N ALA A 43 -1.78 6.52 8.78
CA ALA A 43 -1.23 6.11 10.06
C ALA A 43 -1.88 4.86 10.67
N ASN A 44 -3.20 4.71 10.54
CA ASN A 44 -3.92 3.62 11.22
C ASN A 44 -4.00 2.32 10.40
N MET A 45 -3.68 2.35 9.09
CA MET A 45 -3.88 1.19 8.21
C MET A 45 -2.57 0.50 7.79
N LEU A 46 -1.44 1.22 7.80
CA LEU A 46 -0.15 0.67 7.35
C LEU A 46 0.99 0.77 8.36
N ILE A 47 0.80 1.47 9.48
CA ILE A 47 1.81 1.63 10.54
C ILE A 47 1.49 0.67 11.70
N ASP A 48 0.70 -0.36 11.46
CA ASP A 48 0.67 -1.47 12.39
C ASP A 48 1.98 -2.27 12.21
N ASP A 49 2.71 -2.46 13.32
CA ASP A 49 4.07 -3.00 13.29
C ASP A 49 4.09 -4.38 12.61
N ILE A 50 3.06 -5.20 12.81
CA ILE A 50 2.92 -6.54 12.22
C ILE A 50 2.83 -6.45 10.69
N SER A 51 1.97 -5.56 10.18
CA SER A 51 1.81 -5.35 8.74
C SER A 51 3.11 -4.86 8.08
N SER A 52 3.86 -4.01 8.78
CA SER A 52 5.14 -3.49 8.28
C SER A 52 6.22 -4.59 8.17
N GLU A 53 6.29 -5.48 9.15
CA GLU A 53 7.21 -6.63 9.15
C GLU A 53 6.90 -7.57 7.98
N ILE A 54 5.62 -7.88 7.73
CA ILE A 54 5.21 -8.72 6.60
C ILE A 54 5.65 -8.10 5.27
N PHE A 55 5.45 -6.78 5.08
CA PHE A 55 5.85 -6.11 3.84
C PHE A 55 7.37 -6.09 3.64
N ASP A 56 8.15 -5.96 4.70
CA ASP A 56 9.61 -6.03 4.64
C ASP A 56 10.11 -7.42 4.25
N GLU A 57 9.48 -8.48 4.75
CA GLU A 57 9.84 -9.86 4.39
C GLU A 57 9.38 -10.21 2.96
N LEU A 58 8.20 -9.73 2.54
CA LEU A 58 7.77 -9.82 1.13
C LEU A 58 8.72 -9.06 0.20
N TYR A 59 9.23 -7.90 0.62
CA TYR A 59 10.26 -7.16 -0.12
C TYR A 59 11.54 -7.97 -0.28
N LYS A 60 12.05 -8.56 0.80
CA LYS A 60 13.28 -9.36 0.80
C LYS A 60 13.13 -10.58 -0.12
N ALA A 61 12.05 -11.34 0.01
CA ALA A 61 11.77 -12.49 -0.84
C ALA A 61 11.61 -12.10 -2.32
N THR A 62 10.90 -10.99 -2.60
CA THR A 62 10.74 -10.45 -3.96
C THR A 62 12.09 -10.06 -4.56
N LYS A 63 12.93 -9.35 -3.79
CA LYS A 63 14.25 -8.89 -4.24
C LYS A 63 15.16 -10.07 -4.58
N GLU A 64 15.14 -11.12 -3.77
CA GLU A 64 15.90 -12.34 -4.00
C GLU A 64 15.47 -13.03 -5.29
N HIS A 65 14.16 -13.16 -5.51
CA HIS A 65 13.61 -13.80 -6.70
C HIS A 65 13.87 -13.02 -7.99
N VAL A 66 13.51 -11.72 -8.04
CA VAL A 66 13.61 -10.91 -9.27
C VAL A 66 15.03 -10.41 -9.54
N ARG A 67 15.95 -10.54 -8.57
CA ARG A 67 17.34 -10.06 -8.61
C ARG A 67 17.48 -8.59 -9.02
N ASN A 68 16.45 -7.78 -8.75
CA ASN A 68 16.36 -6.38 -9.15
C ASN A 68 15.74 -5.54 -8.03
N LYS A 69 16.59 -4.79 -7.32
CA LYS A 69 16.17 -3.92 -6.21
C LYS A 69 15.10 -2.91 -6.63
N LYS A 70 15.20 -2.34 -7.83
CA LYS A 70 14.26 -1.31 -8.32
C LYS A 70 12.89 -1.92 -8.59
N GLU A 71 12.84 -3.10 -9.18
CA GLU A 71 11.57 -3.77 -9.46
C GLU A 71 10.91 -4.26 -8.16
N ALA A 72 11.66 -4.86 -7.24
CA ALA A 72 11.15 -5.23 -5.92
C ALA A 72 10.55 -4.02 -5.17
N HIS A 73 11.27 -2.88 -5.15
CA HIS A 73 10.75 -1.64 -4.57
C HIS A 73 9.45 -1.18 -5.25
N LYS A 74 9.35 -1.35 -6.56
CA LYS A 74 8.20 -0.91 -7.34
C LYS A 74 6.97 -1.78 -7.08
N ILE A 75 7.14 -3.10 -6.94
CA ILE A 75 6.07 -4.04 -6.58
C ILE A 75 5.53 -3.71 -5.19
N LEU A 76 6.39 -3.60 -4.18
CA LEU A 76 5.95 -3.32 -2.80
C LEU A 76 5.35 -1.93 -2.65
N LYS A 77 5.92 -0.90 -3.30
CA LYS A 77 5.33 0.44 -3.34
C LYS A 77 3.93 0.42 -3.94
N ASP A 78 3.68 -0.43 -4.92
CA ASP A 78 2.38 -0.54 -5.55
C ASP A 78 1.36 -1.26 -4.67
N LEU A 79 1.76 -2.34 -4.00
CA LEU A 79 0.96 -3.03 -2.99
C LEU A 79 0.47 -2.04 -1.93
N ILE A 80 1.41 -1.30 -1.33
CA ILE A 80 1.14 -0.24 -0.35
C ILE A 80 0.16 0.80 -0.91
N LYS A 81 0.41 1.31 -2.12
CA LYS A 81 -0.46 2.33 -2.72
C LYS A 81 -1.87 1.84 -3.00
N VAL A 82 -2.05 0.56 -3.35
CA VAL A 82 -3.36 -0.03 -3.61
C VAL A 82 -4.11 -0.23 -2.29
N ALA A 83 -3.47 -0.86 -1.29
CA ALA A 83 -4.06 -1.09 0.03
C ALA A 83 -4.59 0.21 0.66
N VAL A 84 -3.79 1.28 0.58
CA VAL A 84 -4.13 2.59 1.13
C VAL A 84 -5.32 3.22 0.44
N LYS A 85 -5.37 3.12 -0.90
CA LYS A 85 -6.47 3.67 -1.68
C LYS A 85 -7.77 2.97 -1.33
N VAL A 86 -7.76 1.64 -1.27
CA VAL A 86 -8.93 0.83 -0.85
C VAL A 86 -9.35 1.21 0.56
N GLY A 87 -8.39 1.36 1.47
CA GLY A 87 -8.64 1.79 2.82
C GLY A 87 -9.29 3.15 2.98
N ILE A 88 -8.81 4.13 2.23
CA ILE A 88 -9.39 5.47 2.19
C ILE A 88 -10.83 5.40 1.66
N LEU A 89 -11.09 4.61 0.61
CA LEU A 89 -12.44 4.42 0.08
C LEU A 89 -13.38 3.80 1.13
N TYR A 90 -12.93 2.73 1.80
CA TYR A 90 -13.70 2.06 2.85
C TYR A 90 -14.01 3.01 4.02
N ARG A 91 -12.98 3.66 4.58
CA ARG A 91 -13.13 4.55 5.74
C ARG A 91 -13.99 5.78 5.45
N ASN A 92 -13.98 6.26 4.21
CA ASN A 92 -14.79 7.42 3.81
C ASN A 92 -16.16 7.01 3.26
N ASN A 93 -16.60 5.76 3.48
CA ASN A 93 -17.90 5.24 3.05
C ASN A 93 -18.17 5.50 1.55
N GLN A 94 -17.14 5.33 0.72
CA GLN A 94 -17.24 5.58 -0.73
C GLN A 94 -17.84 4.39 -1.49
N PHE A 95 -17.91 3.22 -0.87
CA PHE A 95 -18.48 2.02 -1.49
C PHE A 95 -20.01 2.00 -1.40
N SER A 96 -20.66 1.59 -2.49
CA SER A 96 -22.11 1.30 -2.51
C SER A 96 -22.44 0.03 -1.71
N PRO A 97 -23.72 -0.23 -1.39
CA PRO A 97 -24.13 -1.49 -0.75
C PRO A 97 -23.66 -2.74 -1.52
N GLU A 98 -23.74 -2.73 -2.84
CA GLU A 98 -23.28 -3.83 -3.70
C GLU A 98 -21.75 -3.98 -3.62
N GLU A 99 -21.01 -2.87 -3.59
CA GLU A 99 -19.56 -2.89 -3.45
C GLU A 99 -19.13 -3.37 -2.05
N LEU A 100 -19.92 -3.10 -1.00
CA LEU A 100 -19.69 -3.65 0.34
C LEU A 100 -19.86 -5.18 0.39
N GLU A 101 -20.76 -5.76 -0.41
CA GLU A 101 -20.82 -7.22 -0.56
C GLU A 101 -19.54 -7.78 -1.19
N ILE A 102 -18.94 -7.04 -2.15
CA ILE A 102 -17.64 -7.40 -2.75
C ILE A 102 -16.52 -7.28 -1.71
N VAL A 103 -16.56 -6.26 -0.84
CA VAL A 103 -15.61 -6.15 0.29
C VAL A 103 -15.67 -7.42 1.15
N GLU A 104 -16.87 -7.88 1.53
CA GLU A 104 -17.01 -9.10 2.34
C GLU A 104 -16.52 -10.36 1.62
N LYS A 105 -16.77 -10.49 0.31
CA LYS A 105 -16.22 -11.57 -0.51
C LYS A 105 -14.69 -11.51 -0.56
N PHE A 106 -14.13 -10.33 -0.78
CA PHE A 106 -12.68 -10.10 -0.80
C PHE A 106 -12.05 -10.45 0.55
N ARG A 107 -12.62 -10.00 1.67
CA ARG A 107 -12.15 -10.35 3.02
C ARG A 107 -12.12 -11.85 3.25
N LYS A 108 -13.22 -12.55 2.95
CA LYS A 108 -13.30 -14.02 3.07
C LYS A 108 -12.25 -14.72 2.20
N LYS A 109 -12.06 -14.26 0.96
CA LYS A 109 -11.07 -14.83 0.05
C LYS A 109 -9.63 -14.57 0.51
N LEU A 110 -9.35 -13.37 1.01
CA LEU A 110 -8.05 -13.01 1.56
C LEU A 110 -7.72 -13.83 2.82
N ASN A 111 -8.70 -13.98 3.73
CA ASN A 111 -8.58 -14.81 4.93
C ASN A 111 -8.33 -16.30 4.56
N GLN A 112 -9.08 -16.84 3.59
CA GLN A 112 -8.82 -18.18 3.05
C GLN A 112 -7.40 -18.31 2.50
N THR A 113 -6.97 -17.35 1.68
CA THR A 113 -5.62 -17.33 1.07
C THR A 113 -4.53 -17.29 2.14
N ALA A 114 -4.73 -16.48 3.19
CA ALA A 114 -3.81 -16.36 4.32
C ALA A 114 -3.70 -17.68 5.09
N MET A 115 -4.82 -18.30 5.46
CA MET A 115 -4.82 -19.61 6.14
C MET A 115 -4.16 -20.69 5.28
N THR A 116 -4.42 -20.72 3.98
CA THR A 116 -3.78 -21.67 3.06
C THR A 116 -2.27 -21.45 2.97
N ALA A 117 -1.82 -20.20 2.87
CA ALA A 117 -0.40 -19.86 2.83
C ALA A 117 0.34 -20.32 4.10
N VAL A 118 -0.24 -20.07 5.28
CA VAL A 118 0.29 -20.56 6.55
C VAL A 118 0.30 -22.09 6.59
N SER A 119 -0.80 -22.74 6.23
CA SER A 119 -0.90 -24.21 6.25
C SER A 119 0.16 -24.87 5.38
N PHE A 120 0.44 -24.30 4.21
CA PHE A 120 1.49 -24.77 3.30
C PHE A 120 2.92 -24.58 3.85
N TYR A 121 3.12 -23.64 4.77
CA TYR A 121 4.40 -23.45 5.45
C TYR A 121 4.57 -24.41 6.64
N GLU A 122 3.50 -24.60 7.42
CA GLU A 122 3.50 -25.34 8.68
C GLU A 122 3.40 -26.85 8.50
N VAL A 123 2.73 -27.31 7.43
CA VAL A 123 2.52 -28.74 7.17
C VAL A 123 3.38 -29.20 6.00
N GLU A 124 4.35 -30.06 6.28
CA GLU A 124 5.26 -30.59 5.27
C GLU A 124 4.52 -31.29 4.12
N TYR A 125 5.07 -31.18 2.91
CA TYR A 125 4.57 -31.82 1.69
C TYR A 125 3.13 -31.45 1.26
N THR A 126 2.53 -30.40 1.83
CA THR A 126 1.18 -29.93 1.44
C THR A 126 1.19 -28.78 0.45
N PHE A 127 2.33 -28.12 0.25
CA PHE A 127 2.42 -26.94 -0.62
C PHE A 127 2.02 -27.26 -2.07
N ASP A 128 0.97 -26.58 -2.54
CA ASP A 128 0.54 -26.59 -3.92
C ASP A 128 0.56 -25.16 -4.50
N LYS A 129 1.52 -24.92 -5.40
CA LYS A 129 1.70 -23.63 -6.08
C LYS A 129 0.49 -23.23 -6.93
N GLY A 130 -0.22 -24.18 -7.53
CA GLY A 130 -1.39 -23.93 -8.36
C GLY A 130 -2.58 -23.46 -7.53
N VAL A 131 -2.79 -24.09 -6.37
CA VAL A 131 -3.83 -23.69 -5.42
C VAL A 131 -3.58 -22.27 -4.91
N LEU A 132 -2.37 -21.96 -4.42
CA LEU A 132 -2.08 -20.63 -3.88
C LEU A 132 -2.10 -19.55 -4.97
N SER A 133 -1.57 -19.84 -6.16
CA SER A 133 -1.66 -18.94 -7.32
C SER A 133 -3.10 -18.63 -7.70
N GLY A 134 -3.96 -19.66 -7.76
CA GLY A 134 -5.39 -19.51 -8.04
C GLY A 134 -6.11 -18.63 -7.02
N LEU A 135 -5.88 -18.86 -5.72
CA LEU A 135 -6.46 -18.04 -4.64
C LEU A 135 -6.04 -16.57 -4.74
N LEU A 136 -4.78 -16.30 -5.08
CA LEU A 136 -4.28 -14.94 -5.31
C LEU A 136 -4.93 -14.28 -6.53
N HIS A 137 -5.18 -15.02 -7.61
CA HIS A 137 -5.91 -14.51 -8.77
C HIS A 137 -7.40 -14.25 -8.48
N GLU A 138 -8.03 -15.03 -7.61
CA GLU A 138 -9.39 -14.74 -7.14
C GLU A 138 -9.42 -13.44 -6.31
N CYS A 139 -8.45 -13.25 -5.41
CA CYS A 139 -8.24 -11.97 -4.70
C CYS A 139 -8.06 -10.80 -5.68
N GLN A 140 -7.25 -10.98 -6.74
CA GLN A 140 -7.03 -9.97 -7.78
C GLN A 140 -8.33 -9.57 -8.48
N THR A 141 -9.13 -10.56 -8.87
CA THR A 141 -10.40 -10.37 -9.57
C THR A 141 -11.38 -9.58 -8.71
N LEU A 142 -11.58 -10.00 -7.46
CA LEU A 142 -12.46 -9.31 -6.51
C LEU A 142 -11.98 -7.87 -6.24
N LEU A 143 -10.67 -7.66 -6.14
CA LEU A 143 -10.13 -6.32 -5.93
C LEU A 143 -10.33 -5.42 -7.14
N HIS A 144 -10.21 -5.94 -8.36
CA HIS A 144 -10.53 -5.19 -9.58
C HIS A 144 -11.99 -4.78 -9.64
N GLU A 145 -12.90 -5.70 -9.32
CA GLU A 145 -14.35 -5.45 -9.27
C GLU A 145 -14.66 -4.35 -8.25
N LEU A 146 -14.11 -4.47 -7.03
CA LEU A 146 -14.31 -3.52 -5.93
C LEU A 146 -13.92 -2.08 -6.29
N VAL A 147 -12.81 -1.92 -7.02
CA VAL A 147 -12.24 -0.58 -7.28
C VAL A 147 -12.59 0.00 -8.65
N GLN A 148 -13.34 -0.74 -9.47
CA GLN A 148 -13.60 -0.42 -10.88
C GLN A 148 -14.18 0.98 -11.08
N ARG A 149 -15.07 1.42 -10.17
CA ARG A 149 -15.75 2.72 -10.26
C ARG A 149 -14.99 3.87 -9.58
N HIS A 150 -13.93 3.54 -8.85
CA HIS A 150 -13.28 4.47 -7.92
C HIS A 150 -11.85 4.81 -8.31
N LEU A 151 -11.14 3.86 -8.93
CA LEU A 151 -9.71 3.99 -9.17
C LEU A 151 -9.37 4.09 -10.66
N THR A 152 -8.27 4.80 -10.92
CA THR A 152 -7.80 5.06 -12.28
C THR A 152 -7.19 3.82 -12.94
N PRO A 153 -7.06 3.78 -14.28
CA PRO A 153 -6.36 2.71 -14.99
C PRO A 153 -4.95 2.44 -14.46
N LYS A 154 -4.26 3.51 -14.04
CA LYS A 154 -2.95 3.40 -13.37
C LYS A 154 -3.00 2.50 -12.14
N SER A 155 -4.07 2.57 -11.35
CA SER A 155 -4.26 1.75 -10.14
C SER A 155 -4.55 0.29 -10.51
N HIS A 156 -5.34 0.03 -11.56
CA HIS A 156 -5.54 -1.32 -12.10
C HIS A 156 -4.21 -1.94 -12.57
N SER A 157 -3.35 -1.17 -13.25
CA SER A 157 -2.01 -1.65 -13.59
C SER A 157 -1.13 -1.96 -12.38
N ARG A 158 -1.35 -1.30 -11.23
CA ARG A 158 -0.66 -1.63 -9.97
C ARG A 158 -1.15 -2.94 -9.39
N ILE A 159 -2.47 -3.13 -9.36
CA ILE A 159 -3.08 -4.39 -8.92
C ILE A 159 -2.51 -5.55 -9.75
N ASN A 160 -2.49 -5.43 -11.07
CA ASN A 160 -1.89 -6.43 -11.95
C ASN A 160 -0.41 -6.68 -11.63
N ARG A 161 0.41 -5.63 -11.49
CA ARG A 161 1.83 -5.84 -11.16
C ARG A 161 2.03 -6.58 -9.83
N VAL A 162 1.23 -6.26 -8.83
CA VAL A 162 1.32 -6.88 -7.50
C VAL A 162 0.90 -8.34 -7.55
N PHE A 163 -0.32 -8.60 -8.05
CA PHE A 163 -0.87 -9.95 -8.03
C PHE A 163 -0.15 -10.87 -9.00
N ASN A 164 0.18 -10.41 -10.22
CA ASN A 164 0.93 -11.23 -11.16
C ASN A 164 2.30 -11.65 -10.62
N HIS A 165 2.95 -10.85 -9.76
CA HIS A 165 4.21 -11.23 -9.11
C HIS A 165 3.96 -12.25 -7.99
N PHE A 166 3.03 -11.98 -7.08
CA PHE A 166 2.82 -12.85 -5.92
C PHE A 166 2.10 -14.17 -6.28
N SER A 167 1.35 -14.21 -7.38
CA SER A 167 0.73 -15.43 -7.91
C SER A 167 1.62 -16.17 -8.91
N ASP A 168 2.80 -15.65 -9.24
CA ASP A 168 3.72 -16.32 -10.14
C ASP A 168 4.19 -17.65 -9.53
N VAL A 169 4.06 -18.72 -10.31
CA VAL A 169 4.35 -20.08 -9.82
C VAL A 169 5.84 -20.30 -9.57
N GLU A 170 6.74 -19.58 -10.25
CA GLU A 170 8.18 -19.66 -10.01
C GLU A 170 8.55 -18.92 -8.72
N PHE A 171 7.96 -17.75 -8.49
CA PHE A 171 8.07 -17.03 -7.22
C PHE A 171 7.59 -17.88 -6.05
N LEU A 172 6.38 -18.44 -6.15
CA LEU A 172 5.80 -19.28 -5.10
C LEU A 172 6.65 -20.54 -4.85
N THR A 173 7.13 -21.19 -5.91
CA THR A 173 8.03 -22.36 -5.78
C THR A 173 9.33 -21.98 -5.07
N ALA A 174 9.94 -20.85 -5.41
CA ALA A 174 11.16 -20.38 -4.77
C ALA A 174 10.94 -19.98 -3.29
N LEU A 175 9.79 -19.36 -3.00
CA LEU A 175 9.42 -18.92 -1.65
C LEU A 175 9.21 -20.10 -0.69
N TYR A 176 8.52 -21.16 -1.15
CA TYR A 176 8.20 -22.34 -0.36
C TYR A 176 9.25 -23.45 -0.43
N SER A 177 10.35 -23.26 -1.16
CA SER A 177 11.45 -24.23 -1.22
C SER A 177 12.04 -24.48 0.19
N PRO A 178 12.04 -25.72 0.70
CA PRO A 178 12.56 -26.03 2.04
C PRO A 178 14.03 -25.62 2.23
N ASP A 179 14.83 -25.82 1.19
CA ASP A 179 16.26 -25.50 1.15
C ASP A 179 16.55 -24.12 0.51
N GLY A 180 15.51 -23.32 0.29
CA GLY A 180 15.61 -22.01 -0.35
C GLY A 180 16.11 -20.91 0.59
N SER A 181 16.80 -19.91 0.03
CA SER A 181 17.25 -18.71 0.77
C SER A 181 16.10 -17.89 1.36
N CYS A 182 14.88 -18.04 0.82
CA CYS A 182 13.68 -17.36 1.28
C CYS A 182 12.99 -18.02 2.49
N ARG A 183 13.43 -19.20 2.96
CA ARG A 183 12.76 -19.93 4.06
C ARG A 183 12.63 -19.10 5.35
N PRO A 184 13.65 -18.32 5.79
CA PRO A 184 13.51 -17.43 6.95
C PRO A 184 12.53 -16.27 6.72
N ASN A 185 12.40 -15.79 5.48
CA ASN A 185 11.43 -14.75 5.13
C ASN A 185 10.01 -15.32 5.19
N LEU A 186 9.79 -16.50 4.58
CA LEU A 186 8.50 -17.18 4.60
C LEU A 186 8.04 -17.46 6.05
N LYS A 187 8.95 -17.92 6.92
CA LYS A 187 8.66 -18.10 8.34
C LYS A 187 8.07 -16.84 8.97
N ARG A 188 8.76 -15.71 8.82
CA ARG A 188 8.33 -14.43 9.41
C ARG A 188 7.03 -13.91 8.78
N ILE A 189 6.83 -14.13 7.48
CA ILE A 189 5.56 -13.82 6.81
C ILE A 189 4.43 -14.62 7.46
N CYS A 190 4.59 -15.93 7.61
CA CYS A 190 3.55 -16.79 8.22
C CYS A 190 3.31 -16.43 9.70
N GLU A 191 4.35 -16.14 10.47
CA GLU A 191 4.20 -15.65 11.86
C GLU A 191 3.41 -14.34 11.93
N GLY A 192 3.71 -13.37 11.05
CA GLY A 192 2.95 -12.12 10.97
C GLY A 192 1.50 -12.34 10.52
N VAL A 193 1.29 -13.18 9.50
CA VAL A 193 -0.05 -13.50 8.99
C VAL A 193 -0.91 -14.20 10.06
N ASN A 194 -0.34 -15.13 10.83
CA ASN A 194 -1.04 -15.76 11.95
C ASN A 194 -1.49 -14.73 12.99
N LYS A 195 -0.63 -13.77 13.37
CA LYS A 195 -1.03 -12.70 14.28
C LYS A 195 -2.20 -11.87 13.72
N LEU A 196 -2.16 -11.52 12.43
CA LEU A 196 -3.27 -10.79 11.79
C LEU A 196 -4.58 -11.59 11.74
N LEU A 197 -4.50 -12.93 11.59
CA LEU A 197 -5.65 -13.83 11.65
C LEU A 197 -6.22 -13.91 13.08
N ASP A 198 -5.36 -14.04 14.09
CA ASP A 198 -5.73 -14.12 15.50
C ASP A 198 -6.41 -12.83 15.98
N GLU A 199 -5.90 -11.67 15.55
CA GLU A 199 -6.46 -10.35 15.84
C GLU A 199 -7.70 -10.01 15.00
N ARG A 200 -8.11 -10.90 14.09
CA ARG A 200 -9.22 -10.70 13.13
C ARG A 200 -9.08 -9.44 12.29
N VAL A 201 -7.83 -9.04 12.01
CA VAL A 201 -7.51 -7.91 11.14
C VAL A 201 -7.85 -8.27 9.69
N ILE A 202 -7.48 -9.49 9.28
CA ILE A 202 -7.75 -10.06 7.94
C ILE A 202 -8.79 -11.17 7.97
#